data_AF-A0AB39T1E2-F1
#
_entry.id   AF-A0AB39T1E2-F1
#
_cell.length_a   1.000
_cell.length_b   1.000
_cell.length_c   1.000
_cell.angle_alpha   90.00
_cell.angle_beta   90.00
_cell.angle_gamma   90.00
#
_symmetry.space_group_name_H-M   'P 1'
#
loop_
_entity.id
_entity.type
_entity.pdbx_description
1 polymer ?
#
loop_
_entity_poly.entity_id
_entity_poly.type
_entity_poly.pdbx_seq_one_letter_code
_entity_poly.pdbx_strand_id
1 'polypeptide(L)'
;MTVTRPARLTGAALCAALALIAAVWILKDLAALGSPADLAWYWAGDHHFLIRGRSTTSLIDPVLLAAYAACAVAALRSRHAASALAAAGAVTLALRLPGLWAAGSGVLVTSLLELALGTGLVLAAALGRRPADAPYEQEPTRPRTGPAVAAGILLAVAALLTTLWELYWAGELPLEITVDRFTGGRSVVKPALAPPPGWLSAIALGLYGTAAVSCLARARHSRAFGLLAAWLLTAGGLGGVARAVRYETLTRLADLTTPDAADVLTSVFELLAGLAVLALLAGRGAPAAAPGPYPAAGARPPAPPYPTPPGW
;
A
#
# COMPACT_ATOMS: atom_id res chain seq x y z
N MET A 1 6.89 -1.59 20.21
CA MET A 1 8.13 -1.86 19.45
C MET A 1 8.59 -0.57 18.79
N THR A 2 9.81 -0.18 19.11
CA THR A 2 10.49 0.99 18.54
C THR A 2 11.59 0.50 17.59
N VAL A 3 11.98 1.35 16.64
CA VAL A 3 13.10 1.07 15.73
C VAL A 3 14.34 1.82 16.21
N THR A 4 15.48 1.14 16.25
CA THR A 4 16.76 1.77 16.59
C THR A 4 17.09 2.91 15.61
N ARG A 5 17.79 3.95 16.10
CA ARG A 5 18.23 5.07 15.24
C ARG A 5 18.96 4.63 13.96
N PRO A 6 19.93 3.70 13.99
CA PRO A 6 20.57 3.24 12.76
C PRO A 6 19.59 2.59 11.79
N ALA A 7 18.72 1.68 12.26
CA ALA A 7 17.74 1.04 11.39
C ALA A 7 16.73 2.02 10.77
N ARG A 8 16.39 3.11 11.47
CA ARG A 8 15.56 4.20 10.92
C ARG A 8 16.27 4.97 9.81
N LEU A 9 17.55 5.27 9.99
CA LEU A 9 18.36 5.97 8.98
C LEU A 9 18.56 5.08 7.74
N THR A 10 18.88 3.80 7.94
CA THR A 10 18.97 2.81 6.86
C THR A 10 17.63 2.70 6.13
N GLY A 11 16.52 2.54 6.85
CA GLY A 11 15.18 2.47 6.25
C GLY A 11 14.84 3.73 5.44
N ALA A 12 15.17 4.92 5.95
CA ALA A 12 14.97 6.17 5.23
C ALA A 12 15.82 6.27 3.96
N ALA A 13 17.09 5.84 4.01
CA ALA A 13 17.99 5.81 2.86
C ALA A 13 17.50 4.83 1.79
N LEU A 14 17.05 3.63 2.19
CA LEU A 14 16.48 2.64 1.27
C LEU A 14 15.20 3.15 0.60
N CYS A 15 14.29 3.79 1.36
CA CYS A 15 13.11 4.44 0.80
C CYS A 15 13.48 5.57 -0.17
N ALA A 16 14.49 6.39 0.16
CA ALA A 16 14.95 7.45 -0.72
C ALA A 16 15.54 6.90 -2.03
N ALA A 17 16.31 5.81 -1.96
CA ALA A 17 16.82 5.13 -3.15
C ALA A 17 15.70 4.60 -4.05
N LEU A 18 14.68 3.94 -3.47
CA LEU A 18 13.50 3.48 -4.21
C LEU A 18 12.72 4.64 -4.85
N ALA A 19 12.55 5.75 -4.13
CA ALA A 19 11.90 6.95 -4.65
C ALA A 19 12.68 7.57 -5.83
N LEU A 20 14.02 7.59 -5.74
CA LEU A 20 14.88 8.07 -6.82
C LEU A 20 14.80 7.19 -8.06
N ILE A 21 14.78 5.86 -7.90
CA ILE A 21 14.61 4.93 -9.02
C ILE A 21 13.29 5.20 -9.75
N ALA A 22 12.18 5.30 -9.00
CA ALA A 22 10.88 5.64 -9.57
C ALA A 22 10.91 7.00 -10.27
N ALA A 23 11.51 8.02 -9.65
CA ALA A 23 11.62 9.36 -10.23
C ALA A 23 12.41 9.37 -11.56
N VAL A 24 13.51 8.63 -11.65
CA VAL A 24 14.33 8.54 -12.87
C VAL A 24 13.51 7.94 -14.02
N TRP A 25 12.76 6.87 -13.78
CA TRP A 25 11.92 6.25 -14.81
C TRP A 25 10.74 7.15 -15.22
N ILE A 26 10.12 7.84 -14.27
CA ILE A 26 9.07 8.83 -14.55
C ILE A 26 9.63 9.98 -15.40
N LEU A 27 10.81 10.51 -15.05
CA LEU A 27 11.45 11.59 -15.81
C LEU A 27 11.87 11.13 -17.20
N LYS A 28 12.32 9.89 -17.35
CA LYS A 28 12.63 9.30 -18.66
C LYS A 28 11.39 9.21 -19.55
N ASP A 29 10.27 8.74 -19.01
CA ASP A 29 9.01 8.68 -19.76
C ASP A 29 8.47 10.08 -20.07
N LEU A 30 8.61 11.03 -19.14
CA LEU A 30 8.26 12.43 -19.37
C LEU A 30 9.10 13.06 -20.48
N ALA A 31 10.41 12.78 -20.51
CA ALA A 31 11.30 13.25 -21.57
C ALA A 31 10.96 12.61 -22.93
N ALA A 32 10.48 11.36 -22.94
CA ALA A 32 10.07 10.67 -24.16
C ALA A 32 8.71 11.15 -24.71
N LEU A 33 7.74 11.41 -23.84
CA LEU A 33 6.40 11.89 -24.22
C LEU A 33 6.33 13.41 -24.41
N GLY A 34 7.22 14.17 -23.77
CA GLY A 34 7.30 15.62 -23.89
C GLY A 34 6.19 16.41 -23.16
N SER A 35 5.19 15.74 -22.57
CA SER A 35 4.05 16.38 -21.90
C SER A 35 3.66 15.64 -20.61
N PRO A 36 3.57 16.34 -19.46
CA PRO A 36 3.13 15.73 -18.21
C PRO A 36 1.64 15.35 -18.25
N ALA A 37 0.83 16.07 -19.03
CA ALA A 37 -0.59 15.75 -19.21
C ALA A 37 -0.75 14.43 -19.97
N ASP A 38 0.06 14.21 -21.01
CA ASP A 38 0.01 12.97 -21.79
C ASP A 38 0.46 11.77 -20.96
N LEU A 39 1.50 11.93 -20.12
CA LEU A 39 1.91 10.90 -19.17
C LEU A 39 0.83 10.61 -18.11
N ALA A 40 0.14 11.64 -17.61
CA ALA A 40 -0.97 11.46 -16.67
C ALA A 40 -2.15 10.71 -17.31
N TRP A 41 -2.52 11.05 -18.56
CA TRP A 41 -3.56 10.32 -19.31
C TRP A 41 -3.14 8.89 -19.63
N TYR A 42 -1.86 8.66 -19.94
CA TYR A 42 -1.32 7.31 -20.09
C TYR A 42 -1.48 6.49 -18.81
N TRP A 43 -1.10 7.05 -17.66
CA TRP A 43 -1.26 6.38 -16.36
C TRP A 43 -2.73 6.14 -15.99
N ALA A 44 -3.65 7.03 -16.38
CA ALA A 44 -5.08 6.83 -16.20
C ALA A 44 -5.66 5.70 -17.09
N GLY A 45 -4.86 5.17 -18.04
CA GLY A 45 -5.27 4.08 -18.92
C GLY A 45 -5.96 4.56 -20.21
N ASP A 46 -5.60 5.74 -20.73
CA ASP A 46 -6.10 6.19 -22.04
C ASP A 46 -5.53 5.30 -23.17
N HIS A 47 -6.42 4.58 -23.84
CA HIS A 47 -6.13 3.63 -24.91
C HIS A 47 -5.48 4.28 -26.15
N HIS A 48 -5.63 5.60 -26.35
CA HIS A 48 -5.01 6.32 -27.47
C HIS A 48 -3.48 6.22 -27.47
N PHE A 49 -2.87 5.97 -26.31
CA PHE A 49 -1.42 5.88 -26.19
C PHE A 49 -0.86 4.47 -26.40
N LEU A 50 -1.71 3.43 -26.45
CA LEU A 50 -1.29 2.09 -26.86
C LEU A 50 -0.67 2.10 -28.29
N ILE A 51 -1.00 3.11 -29.09
CA ILE A 51 -0.61 3.28 -30.49
C ILE A 51 0.61 4.21 -30.66
N ARG A 52 0.85 5.18 -29.76
CA ARG A 52 1.90 6.21 -29.92
C ARG A 52 3.24 5.92 -29.27
N GLY A 53 3.31 4.95 -28.36
CA GLY A 53 4.56 4.56 -27.69
C GLY A 53 4.30 4.01 -26.30
N ARG A 54 5.06 2.98 -25.90
CA ARG A 54 4.91 2.35 -24.58
C ARG A 54 5.76 3.11 -23.57
N SER A 55 5.11 3.80 -22.62
CA SER A 55 5.80 4.30 -21.42
C SER A 55 6.24 3.10 -20.56
N THR A 56 7.37 3.27 -19.90
CA THR A 56 7.96 2.25 -19.04
C THR A 56 7.18 2.12 -17.73
N THR A 57 6.71 3.26 -17.22
CA THR A 57 5.99 3.43 -15.96
C THR A 57 4.48 3.31 -16.13
N SER A 58 3.81 3.15 -15.00
CA SER A 58 2.37 3.04 -14.83
C SER A 58 1.92 3.92 -13.69
N LEU A 59 0.61 4.00 -13.45
CA LEU A 59 0.03 4.69 -12.30
C LEU A 59 0.62 4.24 -10.95
N ILE A 60 1.12 3.00 -10.86
CA ILE A 60 1.72 2.46 -9.64
C ILE A 60 3.05 3.16 -9.30
N ASP A 61 3.82 3.60 -10.29
CA ASP A 61 5.14 4.21 -10.08
C ASP A 61 5.10 5.55 -9.33
N PRO A 62 4.26 6.55 -9.70
CA PRO A 62 4.12 7.78 -8.91
C PRO A 62 3.49 7.52 -7.54
N VAL A 63 2.62 6.51 -7.42
CA VAL A 63 2.01 6.10 -6.15
C VAL A 63 3.07 5.53 -5.20
N LEU A 64 3.94 4.65 -5.71
CA LEU A 64 5.07 4.10 -4.97
C LEU A 64 6.09 5.18 -4.61
N LEU A 65 6.40 6.11 -5.52
CA LEU A 65 7.26 7.26 -5.23
C LEU A 65 6.75 8.05 -4.03
N ALA A 66 5.45 8.39 -4.01
CA ALA A 66 4.84 9.10 -2.90
C ALA A 66 4.87 8.27 -1.60
N ALA A 67 4.58 6.97 -1.68
CA ALA A 67 4.63 6.06 -0.54
C ALA A 67 6.06 5.94 0.05
N TYR A 68 7.08 5.83 -0.80
CA TYR A 68 8.47 5.78 -0.38
C TYR A 68 8.92 7.10 0.25
N ALA A 69 8.56 8.25 -0.32
CA ALA A 69 8.85 9.55 0.27
C ALA A 69 8.19 9.71 1.65
N ALA A 70 6.91 9.33 1.77
CA ALA A 70 6.20 9.35 3.04
C ALA A 70 6.83 8.39 4.08
N CYS A 71 7.24 7.19 3.67
CA CYS A 71 7.92 6.23 4.54
C CYS A 71 9.30 6.72 4.97
N ALA A 72 10.07 7.38 4.09
CA ALA A 72 11.34 7.99 4.44
C ALA A 72 11.15 9.08 5.50
N VAL A 73 10.19 9.98 5.31
CA VAL A 73 9.84 11.02 6.28
C VAL A 73 9.38 10.40 7.61
N ALA A 74 8.52 9.37 7.56
CA ALA A 74 8.06 8.67 8.74
C ALA A 74 9.21 7.98 9.49
N ALA A 75 10.16 7.37 8.78
CA ALA A 75 11.35 6.77 9.35
C ALA A 75 12.22 7.81 10.06
N LEU A 76 12.42 8.99 9.46
CA LEU A 76 13.20 10.09 10.04
C LEU A 76 12.51 10.77 11.24
N ARG A 77 11.17 10.83 11.25
CA ARG A 77 10.40 11.55 12.29
C ARG A 77 9.85 10.68 13.41
N SER A 78 9.60 9.39 13.17
CA SER A 78 8.92 8.50 14.12
C SER A 78 9.76 7.30 14.53
N ARG A 79 9.72 6.95 15.81
CA ARG A 79 10.32 5.71 16.36
C ARG A 79 9.50 4.46 16.04
N HIS A 80 8.28 4.61 15.52
CA HIS A 80 7.35 3.52 15.21
C HIS A 80 7.25 3.21 13.71
N ALA A 81 8.28 3.58 12.92
CA ALA A 81 8.27 3.41 11.48
C ALA A 81 8.42 1.95 11.01
N ALA A 82 8.63 0.98 11.91
CA ALA A 82 8.86 -0.43 11.55
C ALA A 82 7.76 -0.99 10.64
N SER A 83 6.50 -0.75 10.99
CA SER A 83 5.36 -1.25 10.21
C SER A 83 5.23 -0.56 8.84
N ALA A 84 5.59 0.72 8.74
CA ALA A 84 5.61 1.44 7.48
C ALA A 84 6.73 0.93 6.55
N LEU A 85 7.94 0.72 7.08
CA LEU A 85 9.06 0.14 6.34
C LEU A 85 8.76 -1.29 5.89
N ALA A 86 8.20 -2.12 6.78
CA ALA A 86 7.77 -3.48 6.44
C ALA A 86 6.67 -3.50 5.38
N ALA A 87 5.66 -2.65 5.50
CA ALA A 87 4.57 -2.56 4.52
C ALA A 87 5.09 -2.09 3.15
N ALA A 88 5.90 -1.03 3.12
CA ALA A 88 6.53 -0.55 1.90
C ALA A 88 7.38 -1.64 1.25
N GLY A 89 8.29 -2.29 2.01
CA GLY A 89 9.13 -3.36 1.51
C GLY A 89 8.33 -4.55 0.97
N ALA A 90 7.31 -5.01 1.69
CA ALA A 90 6.45 -6.11 1.25
C ALA A 90 5.69 -5.77 -0.05
N VAL A 91 5.16 -4.56 -0.17
CA VAL A 91 4.46 -4.10 -1.37
C VAL A 91 5.43 -3.93 -2.55
N THR A 92 6.63 -3.39 -2.33
CA THR A 92 7.69 -3.34 -3.35
C THR A 92 8.02 -4.73 -3.87
N LEU A 93 8.27 -5.68 -2.96
CA LEU A 93 8.60 -7.05 -3.32
C LEU A 93 7.48 -7.68 -4.16
N ALA A 94 6.24 -7.57 -3.71
CA ALA A 94 5.10 -8.14 -4.41
C ALA A 94 4.93 -7.53 -5.82
N LEU A 95 4.98 -6.21 -5.95
CA LEU A 95 4.76 -5.51 -7.22
C LEU A 95 5.92 -5.71 -8.22
N ARG A 96 7.16 -5.83 -7.74
CA ARG A 96 8.34 -5.91 -8.59
C ARG A 96 8.81 -7.34 -8.87
N LEU A 97 8.25 -8.35 -8.19
CA LEU A 97 8.55 -9.76 -8.47
C LEU A 97 8.29 -10.11 -9.95
N PRO A 98 7.13 -9.73 -10.54
CA PRO A 98 7.08 -8.93 -11.74
C PRO A 98 8.18 -9.07 -12.78
N GLY A 99 9.16 -8.23 -12.56
CA GLY A 99 10.18 -7.92 -13.54
C GLY A 99 11.28 -8.97 -13.63
N LEU A 100 11.27 -10.00 -12.77
CA LEU A 100 12.23 -11.11 -12.86
C LEU A 100 12.05 -11.94 -14.13
N TRP A 101 10.82 -11.99 -14.66
CA TRP A 101 10.51 -12.68 -15.92
C TRP A 101 10.34 -11.71 -17.10
N ALA A 102 10.72 -10.43 -16.94
CA ALA A 102 10.71 -9.48 -18.04
C ALA A 102 11.88 -9.72 -19.00
N ALA A 103 11.62 -9.70 -20.31
CA ALA A 103 12.62 -9.97 -21.34
C ALA A 103 13.69 -8.86 -21.53
N GLY A 104 13.58 -7.72 -20.83
CA GLY A 104 14.45 -6.56 -21.03
C GLY A 104 15.52 -6.41 -19.93
N SER A 105 16.80 -6.35 -20.32
CA SER A 105 17.94 -6.25 -19.37
C SER A 105 17.86 -5.06 -18.41
N GLY A 106 17.47 -3.87 -18.89
CA GLY A 106 17.34 -2.68 -18.04
C GLY A 106 16.19 -2.76 -17.03
N VAL A 107 15.07 -3.40 -17.42
CA VAL A 107 13.92 -3.64 -16.54
C VAL A 107 14.27 -4.69 -15.49
N LEU A 108 14.96 -5.76 -15.91
CA LEU A 108 15.41 -6.82 -15.02
C LEU A 108 16.37 -6.27 -13.95
N VAL A 109 17.39 -5.49 -14.35
CA VAL A 109 18.34 -4.87 -13.41
C VAL A 109 17.62 -3.94 -12.43
N THR A 110 16.69 -3.12 -12.93
CA THR A 110 15.87 -2.24 -12.06
C THR A 110 15.05 -3.06 -11.08
N SER A 111 14.40 -4.12 -11.54
CA SER A 111 13.55 -4.98 -10.70
C SER A 111 14.38 -5.70 -9.64
N LEU A 112 15.55 -6.24 -10.00
CA LEU A 112 16.48 -6.84 -9.04
C LEU A 112 16.94 -5.84 -7.97
N LEU A 113 17.25 -4.61 -8.39
CA LEU A 113 17.64 -3.55 -7.46
C LEU A 113 16.48 -3.17 -6.53
N GLU A 114 15.28 -2.98 -7.05
CA GLU A 114 14.09 -2.68 -6.24
C GLU A 114 13.73 -3.84 -5.30
N LEU A 115 13.90 -5.09 -5.72
CA LEU A 115 13.71 -6.28 -4.87
C LEU A 115 14.76 -6.34 -3.75
N ALA A 116 16.03 -6.03 -4.04
CA ALA A 116 17.08 -5.96 -3.04
C ALA A 116 16.80 -4.86 -2.01
N LEU A 117 16.39 -3.67 -2.47
CA LEU A 117 16.02 -2.54 -1.61
C LEU A 117 14.77 -2.85 -0.77
N GLY A 118 13.74 -3.47 -1.37
CA GLY A 118 12.53 -3.92 -0.68
C GLY A 118 12.82 -4.97 0.39
N THR A 119 13.70 -5.92 0.09
CA THR A 119 14.22 -6.88 1.08
C THR A 119 14.95 -6.17 2.22
N GLY A 120 15.81 -5.21 1.88
CA GLY A 120 16.50 -4.36 2.86
C GLY A 120 15.55 -3.63 3.79
N LEU A 121 14.40 -3.13 3.28
CA LEU A 121 13.37 -2.48 4.10
C LEU A 121 12.74 -3.45 5.10
N VAL A 122 12.39 -4.66 4.66
CA VAL A 122 11.83 -5.71 5.54
C VAL A 122 12.85 -6.11 6.61
N LEU A 123 14.12 -6.28 6.24
CA LEU A 123 15.19 -6.61 7.17
C LEU A 123 15.45 -5.47 8.16
N ALA A 124 15.51 -4.21 7.70
CA ALA A 124 15.65 -3.05 8.58
C ALA A 124 14.47 -2.95 9.57
N ALA A 125 13.26 -3.23 9.11
CA ALA A 125 12.07 -3.27 9.95
C ALA A 125 12.09 -4.45 10.93
N ALA A 126 12.65 -5.61 10.57
CA ALA A 126 12.66 -6.81 11.39
C ALA A 126 13.80 -6.81 12.43
N LEU A 127 15.02 -6.52 12.00
CA LEU A 127 16.25 -6.48 12.81
C LEU A 127 16.35 -5.20 13.64
N GLY A 128 15.73 -4.11 13.20
CA GLY A 128 15.71 -2.85 13.92
C GLY A 128 14.75 -2.82 15.12
N ARG A 129 13.95 -3.87 15.35
CA ARG A 129 12.95 -3.90 16.42
C ARG A 129 13.61 -4.01 17.78
N ARG A 130 13.28 -3.07 18.66
CA ARG A 130 13.58 -3.13 20.08
C ARG A 130 12.28 -3.19 20.90
N PRO A 131 12.23 -3.99 21.98
CA PRO A 131 11.15 -3.89 22.96
C PRO A 131 11.13 -2.47 23.56
N ALA A 132 9.94 -2.02 23.98
CA ALA A 132 9.88 -0.79 24.76
C ALA A 132 10.29 -1.17 26.18
N ASP A 133 11.56 -0.93 26.53
CA ASP A 133 12.14 -1.41 27.79
C ASP A 133 11.77 -0.52 28.99
N ALA A 134 11.32 0.71 28.74
CA ALA A 134 11.08 1.69 29.79
C ALA A 134 9.58 2.06 29.94
N PRO A 135 9.06 2.25 31.17
CA PRO A 135 7.66 2.59 31.42
C PRO A 135 7.20 3.91 30.79
N TYR A 136 8.13 4.82 30.49
CA TYR A 136 7.86 6.10 29.83
C TYR A 136 7.93 6.03 28.29
N GLU A 137 8.33 4.89 27.72
CA GLU A 137 8.33 4.72 26.27
C GLU A 137 6.91 4.52 25.75
N GLN A 138 6.42 5.52 25.04
CA GLN A 138 5.08 5.51 24.48
C GLN A 138 4.96 4.42 23.40
N GLU A 139 4.02 3.50 23.57
CA GLU A 139 3.71 2.49 22.56
C GLU A 139 2.90 3.08 21.39
N PRO A 140 2.95 2.48 20.18
CA PRO A 140 2.07 2.87 19.08
C PRO A 140 0.61 2.79 19.51
N THR A 141 -0.11 3.91 19.38
CA THR A 141 -1.54 3.97 19.71
C THR A 141 -2.35 3.12 18.75
N ARG A 142 -3.30 2.35 19.30
CA ARG A 142 -4.25 1.57 18.49
C ARG A 142 -5.26 2.52 17.84
N PRO A 143 -5.79 2.23 16.65
CA PRO A 143 -6.83 3.05 16.06
C PRO A 143 -8.11 3.01 16.93
N ARG A 144 -8.90 4.09 16.91
CA ARG A 144 -10.20 4.14 17.60
C ARG A 144 -11.17 3.14 16.96
N THR A 145 -12.05 2.54 17.76
CA THR A 145 -12.94 1.45 17.31
C THR A 145 -13.79 1.85 16.10
N GLY A 146 -14.50 2.98 16.15
CA GLY A 146 -15.36 3.42 15.04
C GLY A 146 -14.59 3.59 13.72
N PRO A 147 -13.55 4.45 13.67
CA PRO A 147 -12.73 4.63 12.47
C PRO A 147 -12.06 3.34 11.97
N ALA A 148 -11.60 2.48 12.88
CA ALA A 148 -10.97 1.21 12.51
C ALA A 148 -11.97 0.26 11.84
N VAL A 149 -13.19 0.13 12.39
CA VAL A 149 -14.22 -0.75 11.82
C VAL A 149 -14.69 -0.22 10.47
N ALA A 150 -14.97 1.09 10.35
CA ALA A 150 -15.38 1.70 9.09
C ALA A 150 -14.30 1.52 8.00
N ALA A 151 -13.02 1.77 8.33
CA ALA A 151 -11.91 1.53 7.41
C ALA A 151 -11.80 0.06 7.02
N GLY A 152 -11.95 -0.86 7.99
CA GLY A 152 -11.92 -2.30 7.74
C GLY A 152 -13.03 -2.76 6.79
N ILE A 153 -14.25 -2.26 6.95
CA ILE A 153 -15.38 -2.58 6.07
C ILE A 153 -15.14 -2.05 4.65
N LEU A 154 -14.72 -0.78 4.51
CA LEU A 154 -14.46 -0.21 3.19
C LEU A 154 -13.39 -0.98 2.42
N LEU A 155 -12.30 -1.36 3.09
CA LEU A 155 -11.23 -2.17 2.49
C LEU A 155 -11.69 -3.60 2.18
N ALA A 156 -12.56 -4.19 3.01
CA ALA A 156 -13.14 -5.51 2.74
C ALA A 156 -14.06 -5.48 1.51
N VAL A 157 -14.86 -4.43 1.34
CA VAL A 157 -15.69 -4.24 0.15
C VAL A 157 -14.82 -4.02 -1.10
N ALA A 158 -13.75 -3.22 -1.01
CA ALA A 158 -12.80 -3.06 -2.11
C ALA A 158 -12.18 -4.41 -2.51
N ALA A 159 -11.71 -5.20 -1.55
CA ALA A 159 -11.20 -6.56 -1.79
C ALA A 159 -12.23 -7.46 -2.49
N LEU A 160 -13.50 -7.40 -2.05
CA LEU A 160 -14.58 -8.17 -2.65
C LEU A 160 -14.82 -7.74 -4.11
N LEU A 161 -14.90 -6.44 -4.39
CA LEU A 161 -15.08 -5.92 -5.74
C LEU A 161 -13.93 -6.33 -6.66
N THR A 162 -12.67 -6.21 -6.21
CA THR A 162 -11.50 -6.70 -6.96
C THR A 162 -11.63 -8.19 -7.28
N THR A 163 -12.08 -9.00 -6.32
CA THR A 163 -12.29 -10.45 -6.52
C THR A 163 -13.38 -10.72 -7.54
N LEU A 164 -14.52 -10.01 -7.47
CA LEU A 164 -15.63 -10.17 -8.40
C LEU A 164 -15.23 -9.80 -9.82
N TRP A 165 -14.44 -8.74 -9.99
CA TRP A 165 -13.90 -8.36 -11.29
C TRP A 165 -12.95 -9.41 -11.87
N GLU A 166 -12.07 -10.00 -11.06
CA GLU A 166 -11.19 -11.08 -11.54
C GLU A 166 -11.98 -12.36 -11.88
N LEU A 167 -13.04 -12.68 -11.12
CA LEU A 167 -13.93 -13.80 -11.45
C LEU A 167 -14.71 -13.55 -12.75
N TYR A 168 -15.19 -12.32 -12.95
CA TYR A 168 -15.84 -11.91 -14.20
C TYR A 168 -14.90 -12.08 -15.39
N TRP A 169 -13.68 -11.55 -15.30
CA TRP A 169 -12.69 -11.67 -16.37
C TRP A 169 -12.25 -13.11 -16.63
N ALA A 170 -12.16 -13.96 -15.59
CA ALA A 170 -11.85 -15.37 -15.75
C ALA A 170 -12.96 -16.15 -16.49
N GLY A 171 -14.21 -15.69 -16.41
CA GLY A 171 -15.33 -16.26 -17.17
C GLY A 171 -15.41 -15.75 -18.61
N GLU A 172 -15.03 -14.49 -18.85
CA GLU A 172 -15.16 -13.84 -20.16
C GLU A 172 -13.96 -14.07 -21.09
N LEU A 173 -12.76 -14.23 -20.52
CA LEU A 173 -11.52 -14.32 -21.30
C LEU A 173 -11.11 -15.79 -21.54
N PRO A 174 -10.54 -16.10 -22.72
CA PRO A 174 -9.87 -17.38 -22.97
C PRO A 174 -8.83 -17.70 -21.89
N LEU A 175 -8.66 -18.98 -21.57
CA LEU A 175 -7.79 -19.45 -20.49
C LEU A 175 -6.35 -18.93 -20.66
N GLU A 176 -5.84 -18.87 -21.89
CA GLU A 176 -4.50 -18.38 -22.20
C GLU A 176 -4.34 -16.91 -21.81
N ILE A 177 -5.34 -16.07 -22.11
CA ILE A 177 -5.34 -14.65 -21.75
C ILE A 177 -5.47 -14.49 -20.24
N THR A 178 -6.32 -15.29 -19.59
CA THR A 178 -6.49 -15.29 -18.14
C THR A 178 -5.18 -15.62 -17.43
N VAL A 179 -4.44 -16.64 -17.88
CA VAL A 179 -3.12 -16.98 -17.32
C VAL A 179 -2.10 -15.88 -17.60
N ASP A 180 -2.05 -15.35 -18.83
CA ASP A 180 -1.14 -14.28 -19.22
C ASP A 180 -1.34 -13.00 -18.40
N ARG A 181 -2.56 -12.73 -17.90
CA ARG A 181 -2.83 -11.61 -16.96
C ARG A 181 -2.07 -11.72 -15.64
N PHE A 182 -1.72 -12.92 -15.18
CA PHE A 182 -0.94 -13.13 -13.95
C PHE A 182 0.55 -13.29 -14.23
N THR A 183 0.92 -13.92 -15.34
CA THR A 183 2.31 -14.21 -15.68
C THR A 183 2.96 -13.14 -16.55
N GLY A 184 2.19 -12.18 -17.09
CA GLY A 184 2.72 -11.17 -18.00
C GLY A 184 3.13 -11.71 -19.37
N GLY A 185 2.40 -12.73 -19.86
CA GLY A 185 2.64 -13.34 -21.16
C GLY A 185 2.37 -12.41 -22.35
N ARG A 186 2.53 -12.94 -23.56
CA ARG A 186 2.53 -12.15 -24.81
C ARG A 186 1.19 -11.52 -25.14
N SER A 187 0.10 -12.07 -24.59
CA SER A 187 -1.27 -11.60 -24.83
C SER A 187 -1.61 -10.30 -24.08
N VAL A 188 -0.74 -9.86 -23.17
CA VAL A 188 -0.98 -8.70 -22.31
C VAL A 188 -0.04 -7.56 -22.66
N VAL A 189 -0.62 -6.45 -23.14
CA VAL A 189 0.13 -5.20 -23.33
C VAL A 189 0.22 -4.47 -21.99
N LYS A 190 1.43 -4.30 -21.48
CA LYS A 190 1.69 -3.59 -20.23
C LYS A 190 2.92 -2.67 -20.32
N PRO A 191 2.99 -1.61 -19.52
CA PRO A 191 4.23 -0.88 -19.30
C PRO A 191 5.34 -1.80 -18.80
N ALA A 192 6.58 -1.48 -19.12
CA ALA A 192 7.69 -2.41 -18.90
C ALA A 192 7.92 -2.72 -17.41
N LEU A 193 7.78 -1.71 -16.53
CA LEU A 193 7.89 -1.85 -15.07
C LEU A 193 6.56 -2.18 -14.36
N ALA A 194 5.44 -2.16 -15.09
CA ALA A 194 4.15 -2.47 -14.50
C ALA A 194 4.04 -3.97 -14.20
N PRO A 195 3.46 -4.35 -13.05
CA PRO A 195 3.05 -5.74 -12.85
C PRO A 195 1.96 -6.12 -13.87
N PRO A 196 1.86 -7.41 -14.23
CA PRO A 196 0.71 -7.93 -14.95
C PRO A 196 -0.60 -7.57 -14.23
N PRO A 197 -1.70 -7.27 -14.95
CA PRO A 197 -2.92 -6.75 -14.36
C PRO A 197 -3.58 -7.71 -13.37
N GLY A 198 -3.65 -9.02 -13.67
CA GLY A 198 -4.17 -10.01 -12.72
C GLY A 198 -3.28 -10.16 -11.49
N TRP A 199 -1.95 -10.07 -11.67
CA TRP A 199 -1.01 -10.05 -10.55
C TRP A 199 -1.20 -8.82 -9.66
N LEU A 200 -1.41 -7.65 -10.25
CA LEU A 200 -1.73 -6.43 -9.52
C LEU A 200 -3.03 -6.58 -8.72
N SER A 201 -4.08 -7.15 -9.32
CA SER A 201 -5.34 -7.45 -8.62
C SER A 201 -5.14 -8.41 -7.45
N ALA A 202 -4.30 -9.45 -7.60
CA ALA A 202 -3.98 -10.37 -6.52
C ALA A 202 -3.24 -9.67 -5.35
N ILE A 203 -2.31 -8.77 -5.65
CA ILE A 203 -1.63 -7.96 -4.63
C ILE A 203 -2.62 -7.01 -3.96
N ALA A 204 -3.45 -6.32 -4.73
CA ALA A 204 -4.46 -5.41 -4.22
C ALA A 204 -5.41 -6.16 -3.27
N LEU A 205 -5.92 -7.31 -3.69
CA LEU A 205 -6.73 -8.21 -2.85
C LEU A 205 -6.02 -8.58 -1.55
N GLY A 206 -4.77 -9.06 -1.62
CA GLY A 206 -3.98 -9.41 -0.46
C GLY A 206 -3.75 -8.23 0.49
N LEU A 207 -3.43 -7.05 -0.05
CA LEU A 207 -3.19 -5.84 0.72
C LEU A 207 -4.47 -5.30 1.36
N TYR A 208 -5.57 -5.22 0.61
CA TYR A 208 -6.86 -4.75 1.09
C TYR A 208 -7.44 -5.70 2.14
N GLY A 209 -7.38 -7.01 1.88
CA GLY A 209 -7.84 -8.04 2.82
C GLY A 209 -7.03 -8.04 4.12
N THR A 210 -5.69 -8.03 4.03
CA THR A 210 -4.85 -7.96 5.25
C THR A 210 -5.06 -6.67 6.02
N ALA A 211 -5.12 -5.53 5.35
CA ALA A 211 -5.41 -4.25 5.99
C ALA A 211 -6.81 -4.22 6.63
N ALA A 212 -7.82 -4.81 5.98
CA ALA A 212 -9.18 -4.93 6.51
C ALA A 212 -9.19 -5.74 7.81
N VAL A 213 -8.60 -6.95 7.79
CA VAL A 213 -8.49 -7.82 8.97
C VAL A 213 -7.72 -7.12 10.08
N SER A 214 -6.58 -6.48 9.78
CA SER A 214 -5.80 -5.72 10.76
C SER A 214 -6.60 -4.56 11.38
N CYS A 215 -7.44 -3.88 10.60
CA CYS A 215 -8.31 -2.81 11.09
C CYS A 215 -9.41 -3.34 12.00
N LEU A 216 -10.10 -4.42 11.61
CA LEU A 216 -11.15 -5.08 12.41
C LEU A 216 -10.58 -5.66 13.72
N ALA A 217 -9.39 -6.27 13.66
CA ALA A 217 -8.66 -6.75 14.83
C ALA A 217 -8.04 -5.61 15.67
N ARG A 218 -8.09 -4.36 15.20
CA ARG A 218 -7.46 -3.17 15.83
C ARG A 218 -5.97 -3.37 16.11
N ALA A 219 -5.27 -4.03 15.19
CA ALA A 219 -3.86 -4.32 15.31
C ALA A 219 -3.02 -3.01 15.27
N ARG A 220 -1.89 -2.96 15.98
CA ARG A 220 -1.03 -1.76 16.02
C ARG A 220 -0.42 -1.40 14.66
N HIS A 221 -0.33 -2.36 13.75
CA HIS A 221 0.19 -2.17 12.38
C HIS A 221 -0.90 -1.78 11.37
N SER A 222 -2.18 -1.74 11.77
CA SER A 222 -3.31 -1.46 10.86
C SER A 222 -3.19 -0.11 10.17
N ARG A 223 -2.63 0.90 10.85
CA ARG A 223 -2.45 2.23 10.28
C ARG A 223 -1.49 2.24 9.09
N ALA A 224 -0.36 1.54 9.18
CA ALA A 224 0.64 1.55 8.11
C ALA A 224 0.12 0.83 6.86
N PHE A 225 -0.38 -0.41 7.04
CA PHE A 225 -0.95 -1.19 5.95
C PHE A 225 -2.22 -0.53 5.39
N GLY A 226 -3.11 -0.04 6.25
CA GLY A 226 -4.34 0.63 5.86
C GLY A 226 -4.12 1.93 5.10
N LEU A 227 -3.15 2.76 5.48
CA LEU A 227 -2.82 3.99 4.72
C LEU A 227 -2.21 3.65 3.36
N LEU A 228 -1.34 2.64 3.28
CA LEU A 228 -0.75 2.21 2.00
C LEU A 228 -1.81 1.59 1.07
N ALA A 229 -2.68 0.75 1.62
CA ALA A 229 -3.84 0.18 0.93
C ALA A 229 -4.76 1.28 0.40
N ALA A 230 -5.13 2.24 1.26
CA ALA A 230 -6.01 3.34 0.89
C ALA A 230 -5.39 4.27 -0.14
N TRP A 231 -4.07 4.48 -0.09
CA TRP A 231 -3.34 5.26 -1.10
C TRP A 231 -3.39 4.61 -2.48
N LEU A 232 -3.14 3.30 -2.56
CA LEU A 232 -3.28 2.52 -3.80
C LEU A 232 -4.73 2.52 -4.32
N LEU A 233 -5.70 2.32 -3.42
CA LEU A 233 -7.12 2.32 -3.74
C LEU A 233 -7.58 3.68 -4.29
N THR A 234 -7.15 4.77 -3.65
CA THR A 234 -7.43 6.15 -4.09
C THR A 234 -6.86 6.40 -5.48
N ALA A 235 -5.63 5.95 -5.73
CA ALA A 235 -4.99 6.14 -7.01
C ALA A 235 -5.69 5.34 -8.13
N GLY A 236 -6.02 4.06 -7.88
CA GLY A 236 -6.78 3.24 -8.82
C GLY A 236 -8.13 3.86 -9.18
N GLY A 237 -8.91 4.24 -8.17
CA GLY A 237 -10.18 4.93 -8.37
C GLY A 237 -10.04 6.27 -9.08
N LEU A 238 -8.99 7.05 -8.78
CA LEU A 238 -8.70 8.31 -9.49
C LEU A 238 -8.40 8.06 -10.97
N GLY A 239 -7.59 7.05 -11.30
CA GLY A 239 -7.31 6.67 -12.68
C GLY A 239 -8.57 6.26 -13.43
N GLY A 240 -9.41 5.43 -12.80
CA GLY A 240 -10.69 5.00 -13.37
C GLY A 240 -11.68 6.15 -13.58
N VAL A 241 -11.82 7.05 -12.60
CA VAL A 241 -12.67 8.25 -12.72
C VAL A 241 -12.13 9.20 -13.78
N ALA A 242 -10.82 9.44 -13.84
CA ALA A 242 -10.21 10.28 -14.86
C ALA A 242 -10.48 9.73 -16.26
N ARG A 243 -10.33 8.42 -16.45
CA ARG A 243 -10.69 7.70 -17.69
C ARG A 243 -12.18 7.85 -18.02
N ALA A 244 -13.05 7.72 -17.03
CA ALA A 244 -14.49 7.84 -17.23
C ALA A 244 -14.93 9.27 -17.61
N VAL A 245 -14.26 10.29 -17.07
CA VAL A 245 -14.43 11.69 -17.50
C VAL A 245 -13.91 11.87 -18.92
N ARG A 246 -12.71 11.35 -19.22
CA ARG A 246 -12.04 11.49 -20.52
C ARG A 246 -12.87 10.95 -21.68
N TYR A 247 -13.57 9.83 -21.46
CA TYR A 247 -14.41 9.20 -22.47
C TYR A 247 -15.90 9.52 -22.34
N GLU A 248 -16.26 10.51 -21.52
CA GLU A 248 -17.66 10.92 -21.28
C GLU A 248 -18.58 9.78 -20.80
N THR A 249 -18.04 8.72 -20.19
CA THR A 249 -18.85 7.59 -19.73
C THR A 249 -19.63 7.94 -18.46
N LEU A 250 -19.11 8.86 -17.64
CA LEU A 250 -19.83 9.37 -16.47
C LEU A 250 -21.11 10.13 -16.83
N THR A 251 -21.12 10.90 -17.92
CA THR A 251 -22.29 11.68 -18.36
C THR A 251 -23.31 10.81 -19.08
N ARG A 252 -22.86 9.69 -19.65
CA ARG A 252 -23.71 8.71 -20.39
C ARG A 252 -23.95 7.43 -19.60
N LEU A 253 -23.85 7.47 -18.27
CA LEU A 253 -23.91 6.29 -17.41
C LEU A 253 -25.18 5.45 -17.65
N ALA A 254 -26.32 6.10 -17.95
CA ALA A 254 -27.59 5.44 -18.24
C ALA A 254 -27.61 4.69 -19.59
N ASP A 255 -26.74 5.07 -20.51
CA ASP A 255 -26.66 4.50 -21.87
C ASP A 255 -25.58 3.40 -21.97
N LEU A 256 -24.80 3.19 -20.90
CA LEU A 256 -23.74 2.18 -20.87
C LEU A 256 -24.29 0.77 -20.73
N THR A 257 -23.49 -0.21 -21.18
CA THR A 257 -23.75 -1.61 -20.83
C THR A 257 -23.57 -1.81 -19.32
N THR A 258 -24.25 -2.80 -18.74
CA THR A 258 -24.14 -3.14 -17.32
C THR A 258 -22.68 -3.27 -16.83
N PRO A 259 -21.76 -3.97 -17.53
CA PRO A 259 -20.37 -4.06 -17.08
C PRO A 259 -19.64 -2.71 -17.14
N ASP A 260 -19.87 -1.88 -18.17
CA ASP A 260 -19.22 -0.57 -18.26
C ASP A 260 -19.70 0.38 -17.15
N ALA A 261 -21.01 0.39 -16.87
CA ALA A 261 -21.57 1.14 -15.76
C ALA A 261 -21.00 0.66 -14.41
N ALA A 262 -20.86 -0.65 -14.22
CA ALA A 262 -20.26 -1.23 -13.02
C ALA A 262 -18.77 -0.85 -12.86
N ASP A 263 -18.00 -0.78 -13.95
CA ASP A 263 -16.58 -0.36 -13.92
C ASP A 263 -16.45 1.11 -13.46
N VAL A 264 -17.30 1.98 -14.01
CA VAL A 264 -17.35 3.40 -13.61
C VAL A 264 -17.75 3.55 -12.15
N LEU A 265 -18.81 2.85 -11.71
CA LEU A 265 -19.28 2.90 -10.32
C LEU A 265 -18.25 2.31 -9.34
N THR A 266 -17.54 1.25 -9.73
CA THR A 266 -16.44 0.68 -8.94
C THR A 266 -15.33 1.71 -8.80
N SER A 267 -14.91 2.37 -9.88
CA SER A 267 -13.87 3.40 -9.85
C SER A 267 -14.23 4.58 -8.91
N VAL A 268 -15.49 5.04 -8.96
CA VAL A 268 -16.00 6.07 -8.05
C VAL A 268 -15.99 5.60 -6.60
N PHE A 269 -16.45 4.36 -6.36
CA PHE A 269 -16.41 3.77 -5.02
C PHE A 269 -14.98 3.68 -4.48
N GLU A 270 -14.03 3.16 -5.26
CA GLU A 270 -12.63 3.02 -4.85
C GLU A 270 -12.01 4.37 -4.49
N LEU A 271 -12.28 5.42 -5.30
CA LEU A 271 -11.81 6.78 -5.02
C LEU A 271 -12.35 7.29 -3.68
N LEU A 272 -13.67 7.23 -3.48
CA LEU A 272 -14.32 7.72 -2.26
C LEU A 272 -13.93 6.90 -1.03
N ALA A 273 -13.89 5.58 -1.16
CA ALA A 273 -13.50 4.66 -0.09
C ALA A 273 -12.03 4.86 0.29
N GLY A 274 -11.12 4.99 -0.68
CA GLY A 274 -9.71 5.28 -0.45
C GLY A 274 -9.51 6.59 0.32
N LEU A 275 -10.16 7.68 -0.12
CA LEU A 275 -10.12 8.96 0.58
C LEU A 275 -10.70 8.87 2.00
N ALA A 276 -11.81 8.17 2.18
CA ALA A 276 -12.42 7.96 3.49
C ALA A 276 -11.48 7.17 4.42
N VAL A 277 -10.87 6.08 3.95
CA VAL A 277 -9.92 5.29 4.74
C VAL A 277 -8.68 6.11 5.11
N LEU A 278 -8.15 6.91 4.17
CA LEU A 278 -7.05 7.85 4.45
C LEU A 278 -7.44 8.81 5.57
N ALA A 279 -8.62 9.43 5.51
CA ALA A 279 -9.10 10.34 6.54
C ALA A 279 -9.31 9.66 7.91
N LEU A 280 -9.93 8.48 7.92
CA LEU A 280 -10.21 7.70 9.13
C LEU A 280 -8.92 7.23 9.84
N LEU A 281 -7.88 6.88 9.08
CA LEU A 281 -6.61 6.37 9.60
C LEU A 281 -5.53 7.45 9.77
N ALA A 282 -5.71 8.65 9.18
CA ALA A 282 -4.81 9.78 9.37
C ALA A 282 -4.85 10.32 10.82
N GLY A 283 -5.98 10.17 11.52
CA GLY A 283 -6.18 10.68 12.88
C GLY A 283 -5.25 10.10 13.94
N ARG A 284 -5.14 10.81 15.09
CA ARG A 284 -4.45 10.28 16.28
C ARG A 284 -5.22 9.05 16.81
N GLY A 285 -4.48 8.00 17.16
CA GLY A 285 -5.04 6.77 17.71
C GLY A 285 -5.80 6.99 19.03
N ALA A 286 -6.44 5.94 19.52
CA ALA A 286 -7.09 5.94 20.82
C ALA A 286 -6.09 6.38 21.91
N PRO A 287 -6.52 7.23 22.86
CA PRO A 287 -5.69 7.56 24.01
C PRO A 287 -5.26 6.26 24.69
N ALA A 288 -4.02 6.19 25.16
CA ALA A 288 -3.57 5.08 25.97
C ALA A 288 -4.55 4.91 27.13
N ALA A 289 -4.94 3.67 27.45
CA ALA A 289 -5.67 3.41 28.67
C ALA A 289 -4.89 4.06 29.82
N ALA A 290 -5.58 4.82 30.68
CA ALA A 290 -4.95 5.41 31.85
C ALA A 290 -4.18 4.29 32.58
N PRO A 291 -2.96 4.55 33.09
CA PRO A 291 -2.29 3.61 33.97
C PRO A 291 -3.33 3.10 34.98
N GLY A 292 -3.41 1.78 35.16
CA GLY A 292 -4.26 1.23 36.22
C GLY A 292 -3.98 2.01 37.51
N PRO A 293 -5.01 2.26 38.35
CA PRO A 293 -4.92 3.20 39.45
C PRO A 293 -3.60 3.01 40.18
N TYR A 294 -2.76 4.05 40.15
CA TYR A 294 -1.56 4.05 40.97
C TYR A 294 -2.02 3.75 42.40
N PRO A 295 -1.37 2.82 43.12
CA PRO A 295 -1.62 2.69 44.53
C PRO A 295 -1.55 4.10 45.14
N ALA A 296 -2.58 4.47 45.90
CA ALA A 296 -2.68 5.80 46.49
C ALA A 296 -1.34 6.19 47.11
N ALA A 297 -0.91 7.46 46.97
CA ALA A 297 0.33 7.91 47.60
C ALA A 297 0.26 7.59 49.11
N GLY A 298 1.08 6.64 49.57
CA GLY A 298 1.04 6.11 50.94
C GLY A 298 0.44 4.71 51.11
N ALA A 299 0.01 4.04 50.04
CA ALA A 299 -0.38 2.64 50.10
C ALA A 299 0.84 1.80 50.51
N ARG A 300 0.77 1.20 51.70
CA ARG A 300 1.80 0.27 52.16
C ARG A 300 1.88 -0.89 51.17
N PRO A 301 3.10 -1.37 50.85
CA PRO A 301 3.24 -2.63 50.13
C PRO A 301 2.44 -3.72 50.86
N PRO A 302 1.85 -4.68 50.12
CA PRO A 302 1.13 -5.78 50.75
C PRO A 302 2.03 -6.43 51.80
N ALA A 303 1.45 -6.72 52.97
CA ALA A 303 2.19 -7.36 54.05
C ALA A 303 2.84 -8.65 53.50
N PRO A 304 4.12 -8.91 53.83
CA PRO A 304 4.78 -10.11 53.36
C PRO A 304 3.98 -11.35 53.81
N PRO A 305 3.91 -12.40 52.98
CA PRO A 305 3.21 -13.62 53.35
C PRO A 305 3.80 -14.20 54.65
N TYR A 306 2.92 -14.65 55.55
CA TYR A 306 3.32 -15.34 56.78
C TYR A 306 3.02 -16.84 56.66
N PRO A 307 4.01 -17.73 56.90
CA PRO A 307 5.41 -17.43 57.23
C PRO A 307 6.22 -16.93 56.03
N THR A 308 7.20 -16.06 56.30
CA THR A 308 8.13 -15.51 55.29
C THR A 308 9.02 -16.61 54.71
N PRO A 309 9.08 -16.81 53.38
CA PRO A 309 9.98 -17.76 52.74
C PRO A 309 11.46 -17.36 52.94
N PRO A 310 12.41 -18.33 52.95
CA PRO A 310 13.82 -18.02 52.94
C PRO A 310 14.20 -17.24 51.67
N GLY A 311 14.79 -16.05 51.80
CA GLY A 311 15.30 -15.23 50.68
C GLY A 311 14.40 -14.09 50.20
N TRP A 312 13.40 -13.71 50.99
CA TRP A 312 12.62 -12.47 50.80
C TRP A 312 13.36 -11.22 51.32
#